data_AF-A0A5C7P409-F1
#
_entry.id   AF-A0A5C7P409-F1
#
_cell.length_a   1.000
_cell.length_b   1.000
_cell.length_c   1.000
_cell.angle_alpha   90.00
_cell.angle_beta   90.00
_cell.angle_gamma   90.00
#
_symmetry.space_group_name_H-M   'P 1'
#
loop_
_entity.id
_entity.type
_entity.pdbx_description
1 polymer ?
#
loop_
_entity_poly.entity_id
_entity_poly.type
_entity_poly.pdbx_seq_one_letter_code
_entity_poly.pdbx_strand_id
1 'polypeptide(L)'
;AFIILDEAQNTTAEQMKMFLTRLGFGSTMVVTGDVTQVDLPGGTTSGLRIVQKILAGIDDVAFCELTSRDVVRHKLVGDIVDAYGRYEQSR
;
A
#
# COMPACT_ATOMS: atom_id res chain seq x y z
N ALA A 1 17.51 7.72 -10.24
CA ALA A 1 17.54 6.61 -9.26
C ALA A 1 16.16 5.96 -9.16
N PHE A 2 16.03 4.76 -8.57
CA PHE A 2 14.74 4.11 -8.35
C PHE A 2 14.53 3.88 -6.86
N ILE A 3 13.43 4.39 -6.32
CA ILE A 3 13.16 4.47 -4.88
C ILE A 3 11.84 3.77 -4.60
N ILE A 4 11.80 2.93 -3.56
CA ILE A 4 10.59 2.22 -3.16
C ILE A 4 10.31 2.51 -1.68
N LEU A 5 9.07 2.91 -1.38
CA LEU A 5 8.52 2.89 -0.03
C LEU A 5 7.50 1.77 0.06
N ASP A 6 7.81 0.76 0.86
CA ASP A 6 6.93 -0.38 1.11
C ASP A 6 6.17 -0.23 2.43
N GLU A 7 5.05 -0.94 2.55
CA GLU A 7 4.14 -0.88 3.70
C GLU A 7 3.69 0.56 4.04
N ALA A 8 3.49 1.38 2.99
CA ALA A 8 3.25 2.81 3.12
C ALA A 8 1.95 3.15 3.86
N GLN A 9 1.03 2.19 4.01
CA GLN A 9 -0.16 2.36 4.85
C GLN A 9 0.19 2.67 6.30
N ASN A 10 1.39 2.28 6.76
CA ASN A 10 1.91 2.52 8.11
C ASN A 10 2.67 3.84 8.24
N THR A 11 2.52 4.75 7.29
CA THR A 11 3.06 6.11 7.37
C THR A 11 1.99 7.11 7.78
N THR A 12 2.37 8.15 8.52
CA THR A 12 1.52 9.32 8.74
C THR A 12 1.53 10.25 7.53
N ALA A 13 0.58 11.18 7.45
CA ALA A 13 0.56 12.20 6.40
C ALA A 13 1.86 13.03 6.36
N GLU A 14 2.43 13.35 7.52
CA GLU A 14 3.68 14.10 7.63
C GLU A 14 4.87 13.30 7.11
N GLN A 15 4.95 12.01 7.45
CA GLN A 15 6.00 11.11 6.95
C GLN A 15 5.89 10.92 5.43
N MET A 16 4.68 10.73 4.90
CA MET A 16 4.43 10.63 3.46
C MET A 16 4.88 11.91 2.74
N LYS A 17 4.51 13.10 3.26
CA LYS A 17 4.97 14.38 2.71
C LYS A 17 6.49 14.51 2.77
N MET A 18 7.11 14.15 3.89
CA MET A 18 8.57 14.16 4.06
C MET A 18 9.26 13.25 3.04
N PHE A 19 8.66 12.12 2.71
CA PHE A 19 9.23 11.16 1.76
C PHE A 19 9.09 11.65 0.31
N LEU A 20 7.88 12.01 -0.12
CA LEU A 20 7.61 12.42 -1.50
C LEU A 20 8.41 13.66 -1.92
N THR A 21 8.61 14.60 -0.99
CA THR A 21 9.37 15.83 -1.24
C THR A 21 10.88 15.61 -1.40
N ARG A 22 11.39 14.38 -1.22
CA ARG A 22 12.79 14.03 -1.47
C ARG A 22 13.06 13.52 -2.88
N LEU A 23 12.05 13.47 -3.76
CA LEU A 23 12.24 13.04 -5.14
C LEU A 23 13.20 14.00 -5.88
N GLY A 24 14.36 13.47 -6.28
CA GLY A 24 15.36 14.20 -7.05
C GLY A 24 15.18 14.05 -8.56
N PHE A 25 15.93 14.85 -9.33
CA PHE A 25 15.91 14.79 -10.80
C PHE A 25 16.28 13.40 -11.34
N GLY A 26 15.68 13.02 -12.48
CA GLY A 26 15.95 11.74 -13.15
C GLY A 26 15.70 10.51 -12.27
N SER A 27 14.76 10.63 -11.33
CA SER A 27 14.43 9.54 -10.41
C SER A 27 12.95 9.16 -10.50
N THR A 28 12.69 7.90 -10.19
CA THR A 28 11.34 7.32 -10.11
C THR A 28 11.13 6.82 -8.70
N MET A 29 9.94 7.08 -8.16
CA MET A 29 9.52 6.63 -6.84
C MET A 29 8.27 5.77 -6.98
N VAL A 30 8.27 4.62 -6.33
CA VAL A 30 7.12 3.73 -6.21
C VAL A 30 6.75 3.62 -4.74
N VAL A 31 5.47 3.80 -4.43
CA VAL A 31 4.93 3.69 -3.08
C VAL A 31 3.92 2.55 -3.08
N THR A 32 4.16 1.53 -2.26
CA THR A 32 3.33 0.33 -2.16
C THR A 32 2.72 0.22 -0.77
N GLY A 33 1.52 -0.37 -0.69
CA GLY A 33 0.87 -0.64 0.58
C GLY A 33 -0.59 -1.06 0.42
N ASP A 34 -1.15 -1.60 1.49
CA ASP A 34 -2.56 -2.01 1.58
C ASP A 34 -3.31 -1.14 2.59
N VAL A 35 -4.18 -0.26 2.10
CA VAL A 35 -4.96 0.67 2.95
C VAL A 35 -5.94 -0.03 3.90
N THR A 36 -6.15 -1.34 3.78
CA THR A 36 -6.99 -2.14 4.68
C THR A 36 -6.21 -2.72 5.87
N GLN A 37 -4.88 -2.71 5.82
CA GLN A 37 -3.98 -3.29 6.83
C GLN A 37 -3.15 -2.21 7.54
N VAL A 38 -3.82 -1.14 7.97
CA VAL A 38 -3.17 -0.01 8.65
C VAL A 38 -2.82 -0.40 10.09
N ASP A 39 -1.54 -0.38 10.42
CA ASP A 39 -0.99 -0.59 11.76
C ASP A 39 -0.41 0.73 12.31
N LEU A 40 -1.30 1.71 12.54
CA LEU A 40 -0.94 2.99 13.13
C LEU A 40 -1.57 3.14 14.52
N PRO A 41 -0.80 3.65 15.51
CA PRO A 41 -1.32 3.85 16.85
C PRO A 41 -2.50 4.83 16.86
N GLY A 42 -3.48 4.56 17.73
CA GLY A 42 -4.62 5.44 17.95
C GLY A 42 -5.59 5.56 16.77
N GLY A 43 -5.53 4.65 15.78
CA GLY A 43 -6.38 4.73 14.59
C GLY A 43 -6.09 5.96 13.73
N THR A 44 -4.86 6.48 13.82
CA THR A 44 -4.41 7.62 13.02
C THR A 44 -4.65 7.34 11.54
N THR A 45 -5.14 8.35 10.81
CA THR A 45 -5.39 8.18 9.38
C THR A 45 -4.07 7.98 8.64
N SER A 46 -4.00 6.89 7.88
CA SER A 46 -2.85 6.56 7.04
C SER A 46 -2.54 7.65 6.02
N GLY A 47 -1.26 8.00 5.91
CA GLY A 47 -0.72 8.89 4.88
C GLY A 47 -1.00 8.38 3.48
N LEU A 48 -0.93 7.05 3.25
CA LEU A 48 -1.26 6.43 1.97
C LEU A 48 -2.71 6.68 1.54
N ARG A 49 -3.66 6.64 2.49
CA ARG A 49 -5.08 6.89 2.18
C ARG A 49 -5.36 8.35 1.86
N ILE A 50 -4.66 9.28 2.53
CA ILE A 50 -4.85 10.71 2.32
C ILE A 50 -4.18 11.15 1.02
N VAL A 51 -2.98 10.65 0.73
CA VAL A 51 -2.16 11.12 -0.39
C VAL A 51 -2.79 10.81 -1.75
N GLN A 52 -3.56 9.72 -1.85
CA GLN A 52 -4.37 9.41 -3.04
C GLN A 52 -5.29 10.55 -3.44
N LYS A 53 -5.89 11.24 -2.46
CA LYS A 53 -6.75 12.40 -2.70
C LYS A 53 -5.96 13.67 -2.97
N ILE A 54 -4.86 13.87 -2.24
CA ILE A 54 -4.03 15.09 -2.35
C ILE A 54 -3.37 15.18 -3.72
N LEU A 55 -2.85 14.06 -4.24
CA LEU A 55 -2.13 14.04 -5.52
C LEU A 55 -3.03 13.67 -6.70
N ALA A 56 -4.34 13.57 -6.50
CA ALA A 56 -5.28 13.30 -7.58
C ALA A 56 -5.19 14.41 -8.65
N GLY A 57 -4.92 14.01 -9.89
CA GLY A 57 -4.82 14.92 -11.04
C GLY A 57 -3.44 15.56 -11.26
N ILE A 58 -2.39 15.10 -10.57
CA ILE A 58 -1.02 15.48 -10.94
C ILE A 58 -0.57 14.61 -12.12
N ASP A 59 -0.21 15.23 -13.25
CA ASP A 59 0.07 14.55 -14.52
C ASP A 59 1.14 13.45 -14.43
N ASP A 60 2.18 13.65 -13.64
CA ASP A 60 3.30 12.70 -13.49
C ASP A 60 3.12 11.70 -12.32
N VAL A 61 1.90 11.59 -11.77
CA VAL A 61 1.58 10.65 -10.68
C VAL A 61 0.49 9.69 -11.12
N ALA A 62 0.76 8.39 -11.02
CA ALA A 62 -0.20 7.34 -11.31
C ALA A 62 -0.56 6.54 -10.06
N PHE A 63 -1.85 6.22 -9.91
CA PHE A 63 -2.36 5.31 -8.89
C PHE A 63 -2.71 3.97 -9.54
N CYS A 64 -2.03 2.91 -9.09
CA CYS A 64 -2.25 1.54 -9.57
C CYS A 64 -2.92 0.73 -8.47
N GLU A 65 -4.24 0.58 -8.53
CA GLU A 65 -4.98 -0.27 -7.60
C GLU A 65 -4.95 -1.72 -8.07
N LEU A 66 -4.32 -2.59 -7.28
CA LEU A 66 -4.33 -4.03 -7.50
C LEU A 66 -5.41 -4.67 -6.63
N THR A 67 -6.09 -5.65 -7.18
CA THR A 67 -7.16 -6.40 -6.51
C THR A 67 -6.71 -7.83 -6.25
N SER A 68 -7.53 -8.61 -5.54
CA SER A 68 -7.28 -10.05 -5.35
C SER A 68 -7.17 -10.82 -6.67
N ARG A 69 -7.71 -10.30 -7.79
CA ARG A 69 -7.61 -10.91 -9.12
C ARG A 69 -6.21 -10.81 -9.72
N ASP A 70 -5.44 -9.82 -9.28
CA ASP A 70 -4.09 -9.56 -9.76
C ASP A 70 -3.03 -10.35 -8.97
N VAL A 71 -3.46 -11.02 -7.89
CA VAL A 71 -2.59 -11.75 -6.98
C VAL A 71 -2.40 -13.18 -7.48
N VAL A 72 -1.29 -13.42 -8.16
CA VAL A 72 -0.88 -14.77 -8.56
C VAL A 72 -0.17 -15.44 -7.39
N ARG A 73 -0.81 -16.46 -6.80
CA ARG A 73 -0.24 -17.27 -5.72
C ARG A 73 0.16 -18.64 -6.24
N HIS A 74 1.21 -19.20 -5.65
CA HIS A 74 1.51 -20.61 -5.80
C HIS A 74 0.34 -21.46 -5.29
N LYS A 75 0.02 -22.58 -5.97
CA LYS A 75 -1.13 -23.44 -5.61
C LYS A 75 -1.16 -23.80 -4.12
N LEU A 76 -0.02 -24.22 -3.57
CA LEU A 76 0.13 -24.55 -2.15
C LEU A 76 -0.28 -23.39 -1.21
N VAL A 77 0.04 -22.14 -1.58
CA VAL A 77 -0.32 -20.98 -0.76
C VAL A 77 -1.83 -20.76 -0.79
N GLY A 78 -2.47 -20.97 -1.94
CA GLY A 78 -3.94 -20.98 -2.05
C GLY A 78 -4.56 -22.05 -1.13
N ASP A 79 -4.07 -23.29 -1.21
CA ASP A 79 -4.54 -24.40 -0.39
C ASP A 79 -4.41 -24.11 1.12
N ILE A 80 -3.32 -23.44 1.53
CA ILE A 80 -3.10 -23.00 2.92
C ILE A 80 -4.11 -21.94 3.33
N VAL A 81 -4.29 -20.88 2.51
CA VAL A 81 -5.26 -19.80 2.79
C VAL A 81 -6.67 -20.36 2.92
N ASP A 82 -7.07 -21.25 2.02
CA ASP A 82 -8.39 -21.88 2.05
C ASP A 82 -8.58 -22.75 3.30
N ALA A 83 -7.52 -23.43 3.76
CA ALA A 83 -7.57 -24.22 5.00
C ALA A 83 -7.80 -23.34 6.24
N TYR A 84 -7.11 -22.19 6.34
CA TYR A 84 -7.35 -21.22 7.40
C TYR A 84 -8.75 -20.60 7.31
N GLY A 85 -9.21 -20.25 6.11
CA GLY A 85 -10.55 -19.70 5.90
C GLY A 85 -11.67 -20.65 6.36
N ARG A 86 -11.54 -21.96 6.09
CA ARG A 86 -12.49 -22.97 6.61
C ARG A 86 -12.45 -23.09 8.13
N TYR A 87 -11.26 -23.01 8.74
CA TYR A 87 -11.10 -23.09 10.19
C TYR A 87 -11.75 -21.89 10.89
N GLU A 88 -11.52 -20.67 10.40
CA GLU A 88 -12.12 -19.45 10.98
C GLU A 88 -13.64 -19.43 10.88
N GLN A 89 -14.23 -19.91 9.77
CA GLN A 89 -15.69 -20.00 9.60
C GLN A 89 -16.35 -21.03 10.53
N SER A 90 -15.60 -22.03 10.99
CA SER A 90 -16.09 -23.07 11.90
C SER A 90 -16.07 -22.66 13.38
N ARG A 91 -15.61 -21.44 13.69
CA ARG A 91 -15.36 -20.94 15.05
C ARG A 91 -16.35 -19.88 15.50
#